data_AF-A0A2G5CFF4-F1
#
_entry.id   AF-A0A2G5CFF4-F1
#
_cell.length_a   1.000
_cell.length_b   1.000
_cell.length_c   1.000
_cell.angle_alpha   90.00
_cell.angle_beta   90.00
_cell.angle_gamma   90.00
#
_symmetry.space_group_name_H-M   'P 1'
#
loop_
_entity.id
_entity.type
_entity.pdbx_description
1 polymer ?
#
loop_
_entity_poly.entity_id
_entity_poly.type
_entity_poly.pdbx_seq_one_letter_code
_entity_poly.pdbx_strand_id
1 'polypeptide(L)'
;MDNTWKISRMNDDHSCGNFRVGGTNPQANSDWVSRVLMRKLRDNPNLKPKALVKMVKEDYETTVSYKVAWFAKEKALMKIRGSYSYSYQLLETYSHELMSVDPDAVTDILTGPGDRFECFFWTYGISVRVYKKNLRPVVIVDGTFLKGRYPGTILSAIAVDGNNHVFPLAFAVVMKEKNDSWDWFFTKLRDHVVGVDHQFILLSDRHKSIIQGVPKILPNAVHMYCSYHMSGKFGHKKIKFLVQESAKTLNQQEFWGNMLGIWVLSSKAHEKLMDVGPLEKWASAFQEKSRYGIVTTNHVESWNKMIIGERMMPVTTIVSMIRDNVIRHYRDYRNDSLKFNSPVTTWCQEQIVHNAAVARKCTLERASAGIWSVRGLKRSCVVDLNKRTCTCKWFQTMGIPCEHAMAAIKEVGFDPYKFVEVYYLKETYIETFREEWTPTRGKEEWPTDRQRRRILPPLKTSKAGRPKTARKRGKAEGVPVQSRRCSMCRVRGHNKSTCLECIDDYQLFSHTLFGEGPPLSPVPATI
;
A
#
# COMPACT_ATOMS: atom_id res chain seq x y z
N MET A 1 4.88 -38.94 51.26
CA MET A 1 5.58 -39.24 49.99
C MET A 1 4.53 -39.77 49.02
N ASP A 2 3.49 -38.98 48.72
CA ASP A 2 2.18 -39.57 48.34
C ASP A 2 1.74 -39.12 46.96
N ASN A 3 2.63 -39.24 45.97
CA ASN A 3 2.30 -38.94 44.57
C ASN A 3 3.09 -39.78 43.56
N THR A 4 3.45 -41.01 43.93
CA THR A 4 4.05 -41.96 43.00
C THR A 4 3.11 -43.13 42.76
N TRP A 5 2.77 -43.33 41.50
CA TRP A 5 1.99 -44.47 41.02
C TRP A 5 2.93 -45.56 40.53
N LYS A 6 2.61 -46.83 40.84
CA LYS A 6 3.27 -48.01 40.30
C LYS A 6 2.28 -48.75 39.40
N ILE A 7 2.69 -49.06 38.18
CA ILE A 7 1.91 -49.94 37.30
C ILE A 7 2.07 -51.36 37.83
N SER A 8 0.97 -51.97 38.28
CA SER A 8 0.96 -53.30 38.91
C SER A 8 0.63 -54.43 37.92
N ARG A 9 -0.01 -54.11 36.80
CA ARG A 9 -0.26 -55.00 35.65
C ARG A 9 -0.31 -54.19 34.38
N MET A 10 0.30 -54.71 33.33
CA MET A 10 0.19 -54.21 31.96
C MET A 10 -0.29 -55.38 31.10
N ASN A 11 -1.36 -55.17 30.34
CA ASN A 11 -1.92 -56.16 29.43
C ASN A 11 -1.72 -55.63 28.02
N ASP A 12 -0.99 -56.36 27.17
CA ASP A 12 -0.66 -55.92 25.81
C ASP A 12 -1.86 -56.08 24.85
N ASP A 13 -2.77 -57.01 25.15
CA ASP A 13 -4.06 -57.13 24.48
C ASP A 13 -5.06 -56.12 25.05
N HIS A 14 -5.44 -55.17 24.21
CA HIS A 14 -6.36 -54.09 24.54
C HIS A 14 -7.66 -54.25 23.73
N SER A 15 -8.74 -54.62 24.42
CA SER A 15 -10.11 -54.63 23.87
C SER A 15 -10.78 -53.24 23.91
N CYS A 16 -10.01 -52.18 24.22
CA CYS A 16 -10.52 -50.82 24.21
C CYS A 16 -10.74 -50.34 22.77
N GLY A 17 -11.88 -50.72 22.19
CA GLY A 17 -12.46 -49.93 21.11
C GLY A 17 -12.71 -48.50 21.60
N ASN A 18 -12.55 -47.50 20.74
CA ASN A 18 -12.96 -46.13 21.01
C ASN A 18 -14.49 -46.04 21.20
N PHE A 19 -15.02 -46.54 22.32
CA PHE A 19 -16.46 -46.56 22.60
C PHE A 19 -17.02 -45.18 22.95
N ARG A 20 -16.17 -44.15 23.09
CA ARG A 20 -16.60 -42.74 23.12
C ARG A 20 -16.55 -42.13 21.73
N VAL A 21 -17.48 -42.55 20.88
CA VAL A 21 -17.77 -41.85 19.62
C VAL A 21 -18.49 -40.55 19.98
N GLY A 22 -17.72 -39.46 20.03
CA GLY A 22 -18.25 -38.11 20.24
C GLY A 22 -18.19 -37.62 21.68
N GLY A 23 -17.44 -36.54 21.88
CA GLY A 23 -17.31 -35.86 23.17
C GLY A 23 -16.10 -34.93 23.17
N THR A 24 -16.20 -33.79 23.85
CA THR A 24 -15.07 -32.87 24.07
C THR A 24 -13.98 -33.57 24.88
N ASN A 25 -12.82 -33.82 24.28
CA ASN A 25 -11.64 -34.35 24.98
C ASN A 25 -10.97 -33.21 25.79
N PRO A 26 -10.92 -33.27 27.14
CA PRO A 26 -10.28 -32.23 27.95
C PRO A 26 -8.78 -32.05 27.66
N GLN A 27 -8.12 -33.10 27.16
CA GLN A 27 -6.71 -33.06 26.76
C GLN A 27 -6.50 -32.45 25.36
N ALA A 28 -7.54 -32.35 24.54
CA ALA A 28 -7.52 -31.61 23.27
C ALA A 28 -7.61 -30.09 23.50
N ASN A 29 -6.75 -29.59 24.38
CA ASN A 29 -6.67 -28.19 24.77
C ASN A 29 -5.87 -27.37 23.74
N SER A 30 -5.82 -26.05 23.95
CA SER A 30 -5.16 -25.14 23.01
C SER A 30 -3.66 -25.40 22.79
N ASP A 31 -2.96 -25.96 23.77
CA ASP A 31 -1.53 -26.29 23.66
C ASP A 31 -1.30 -27.51 22.79
N TRP A 32 -2.13 -28.54 22.97
CA TRP A 32 -2.10 -29.72 22.12
C TRP A 32 -2.45 -29.36 20.66
N VAL A 33 -3.58 -28.67 20.43
CA VAL A 33 -4.00 -28.25 19.08
C VAL A 33 -2.93 -27.38 18.40
N SER A 34 -2.28 -26.48 19.16
CA SER A 34 -1.21 -25.61 18.66
C SER A 34 0.01 -26.41 18.18
N ARG A 35 0.39 -27.48 18.88
CA ARG A 35 1.51 -28.35 18.50
C ARG A 35 1.19 -29.18 17.26
N VAL A 36 0.05 -29.87 17.27
CA VAL A 36 -0.29 -30.84 16.20
C VAL A 36 -0.63 -30.15 14.87
N LEU A 37 -1.16 -28.93 14.89
CA LEU A 37 -1.42 -28.14 13.69
C LEU A 37 -0.31 -27.13 13.35
N MET A 38 0.84 -27.19 14.04
CA MET A 38 1.91 -26.18 13.88
C MET A 38 2.44 -26.12 12.45
N ARG A 39 2.68 -27.27 11.81
CA ARG A 39 3.13 -27.34 10.41
C ARG A 39 2.10 -26.73 9.46
N LYS A 40 0.83 -27.14 9.58
CA LYS A 40 -0.27 -26.60 8.75
C LYS A 40 -0.43 -25.08 8.92
N LEU A 41 -0.22 -24.56 10.13
CA LEU A 41 -0.26 -23.11 10.41
C LEU A 41 1.00 -22.36 9.98
N ARG A 42 2.14 -23.04 9.87
CA ARG A 42 3.37 -22.49 9.26
C ARG A 42 3.19 -22.37 7.75
N ASP A 43 2.64 -23.40 7.11
CA ASP A 43 2.37 -23.43 5.67
C ASP A 43 1.25 -22.46 5.28
N ASN A 44 0.19 -22.36 6.10
CA ASN A 44 -0.91 -21.41 5.90
C ASN A 44 -1.34 -20.72 7.20
N PRO A 45 -0.70 -19.58 7.55
CA PRO A 45 -1.06 -18.80 8.74
C PRO A 45 -2.48 -18.20 8.71
N ASN A 46 -3.11 -18.14 7.54
CA ASN A 46 -4.43 -17.53 7.33
C ASN A 46 -5.59 -18.47 7.60
N LEU A 47 -5.33 -19.76 7.93
CA LEU A 47 -6.37 -20.74 8.29
C LEU A 47 -7.32 -20.19 9.35
N LYS A 48 -8.62 -20.16 9.04
CA LYS A 48 -9.63 -19.66 9.99
C LYS A 48 -9.79 -20.66 11.14
N PRO A 49 -10.10 -20.22 12.37
CA PRO A 49 -10.30 -21.15 13.49
C PRO A 49 -11.36 -22.23 13.20
N LYS A 50 -12.40 -21.91 12.41
CA LYS A 50 -13.38 -22.91 11.95
C LYS A 50 -12.75 -24.03 11.10
N ALA A 51 -11.78 -23.69 10.25
CA ALA A 51 -11.04 -24.69 9.47
C ALA A 51 -10.16 -25.55 10.39
N LEU A 52 -9.56 -24.95 11.42
CA LEU A 52 -8.78 -25.70 12.41
C LEU A 52 -9.66 -26.68 13.20
N VAL A 53 -10.87 -26.29 13.61
CA VAL A 53 -11.83 -27.21 14.26
C VAL A 53 -12.12 -28.40 13.34
N LYS A 54 -12.36 -28.15 12.05
CA LYS A 54 -12.60 -29.20 11.05
C LYS A 54 -11.39 -30.12 10.90
N MET A 55 -10.20 -29.55 10.74
CA MET A 55 -8.94 -30.32 10.63
C MET A 55 -8.68 -31.17 11.87
N VAL A 56 -8.92 -30.67 13.08
CA VAL A 56 -8.75 -31.48 14.30
C VAL A 56 -9.72 -32.67 14.30
N LYS A 57 -10.95 -32.47 13.83
CA LYS A 57 -11.94 -33.55 13.75
C LYS A 57 -11.60 -34.59 12.68
N GLU A 58 -11.06 -34.16 11.55
CA GLU A 58 -10.68 -35.05 10.45
C GLU A 58 -9.38 -35.80 10.74
N ASP A 59 -8.34 -35.11 11.20
CA ASP A 59 -7.00 -35.69 11.38
C ASP A 59 -6.86 -36.49 12.69
N TYR A 60 -7.65 -36.17 13.73
CA TYR A 60 -7.49 -36.71 15.08
C TYR A 60 -8.80 -37.20 15.71
N GLU A 61 -9.88 -37.27 14.93
CA GLU A 61 -11.20 -37.79 15.31
C GLU A 61 -11.86 -37.11 16.54
N THR A 62 -11.29 -36.00 17.04
CA THR A 62 -11.72 -35.30 18.26
C THR A 62 -12.36 -33.94 17.95
N THR A 63 -13.28 -33.48 18.81
CA THR A 63 -13.92 -32.17 18.66
C THR A 63 -13.33 -31.16 19.63
N VAL A 64 -13.03 -29.97 19.13
CA VAL A 64 -12.58 -28.83 19.92
C VAL A 64 -13.49 -27.63 19.70
N SER A 65 -13.69 -26.83 20.74
CA SER A 65 -14.50 -25.62 20.60
C SER A 65 -13.79 -24.59 19.71
N TYR A 66 -14.58 -23.67 19.13
CA TYR A 66 -14.04 -22.53 18.39
C TYR A 66 -13.03 -21.73 19.23
N LYS A 67 -13.31 -21.56 20.53
CA LYS A 67 -12.44 -20.82 21.47
C LYS A 67 -11.10 -21.53 21.62
N VAL A 68 -11.09 -22.86 21.78
CA VAL A 68 -9.85 -23.66 21.85
C VAL A 68 -9.04 -23.54 20.55
N ALA A 69 -9.69 -23.70 19.39
CA ALA A 69 -9.03 -23.56 18.10
C ALA A 69 -8.48 -22.14 17.86
N TRP A 70 -9.19 -21.10 18.33
CA TRP A 70 -8.72 -19.72 18.27
C TRP A 70 -7.48 -19.51 19.13
N PHE A 71 -7.49 -19.94 20.40
CA PHE A 71 -6.32 -19.84 21.28
C PHE A 71 -5.13 -20.67 20.77
N ALA A 72 -5.39 -21.86 20.24
CA ALA A 72 -4.35 -22.72 19.65
C ALA A 72 -3.68 -22.05 18.46
N LYS A 73 -4.48 -21.40 17.59
CA LYS A 73 -3.97 -20.60 16.48
C LYS A 73 -3.08 -19.48 17.00
N GLU A 74 -3.53 -18.70 17.98
CA GLU A 74 -2.73 -17.60 18.54
C GLU A 74 -1.42 -18.09 19.15
N LYS A 75 -1.42 -19.21 19.88
CA LYS A 75 -0.21 -19.84 20.43
C LYS A 75 0.75 -20.31 19.34
N ALA A 76 0.25 -20.98 18.31
CA ALA A 76 1.06 -21.44 17.19
C ALA A 76 1.65 -20.25 16.43
N LEU A 77 0.85 -19.23 16.12
CA LEU A 77 1.33 -18.02 15.47
C LEU A 77 2.34 -17.25 16.31
N MET A 78 2.20 -17.23 17.64
CA MET A 78 3.21 -16.65 18.53
C MET A 78 4.53 -17.41 18.50
N LYS A 79 4.49 -18.75 18.38
CA LYS A 79 5.70 -19.58 18.19
C LYS A 79 6.33 -19.39 16.81
N ILE A 80 5.51 -19.25 15.77
CA ILE A 80 5.96 -19.08 14.38
C ILE A 80 6.51 -17.67 14.13
N ARG A 81 5.83 -16.63 14.63
CA ARG A 81 6.10 -15.22 14.33
C ARG A 81 6.89 -14.51 15.42
N GLY A 82 6.97 -15.10 16.61
CA GLY A 82 7.45 -14.46 17.82
C GLY A 82 6.37 -13.66 18.56
N SER A 83 6.74 -13.16 19.73
CA SER A 83 5.85 -12.39 20.61
C SER A 83 5.69 -10.95 20.13
N TYR A 84 4.43 -10.51 19.95
CA TYR A 84 4.12 -9.12 19.62
C TYR A 84 4.63 -8.13 20.67
N SER A 85 4.49 -8.43 21.96
CA SER A 85 4.93 -7.51 23.02
C SER A 85 6.45 -7.48 23.14
N TYR A 86 7.09 -8.64 23.10
CA TYR A 86 8.55 -8.74 23.19
C TYR A 86 9.25 -8.14 21.97
N SER A 87 8.60 -8.14 20.80
CA SER A 87 9.18 -7.53 19.59
C SER A 87 9.53 -6.05 19.75
N TYR A 88 8.84 -5.29 20.61
CA TYR A 88 9.20 -3.89 20.87
C TYR A 88 10.54 -3.76 21.61
N GLN A 89 10.83 -4.68 22.53
CA GLN A 89 12.12 -4.71 23.27
C GLN A 89 13.30 -5.11 22.38
N LEU A 90 13.03 -5.61 21.18
CA LEU A 90 14.04 -6.03 20.21
C LEU A 90 14.34 -4.96 19.15
N LEU A 91 13.68 -3.79 19.19
CA LEU A 91 13.88 -2.73 18.20
C LEU A 91 15.28 -2.12 18.28
N GLU A 92 15.85 -1.96 19.48
CA GLU A 92 17.25 -1.51 19.63
C GLU A 92 18.22 -2.54 19.07
N THR A 93 18.03 -3.82 19.38
CA THR A 93 18.85 -4.91 18.81
C THR A 93 18.77 -4.90 17.29
N TYR A 94 17.56 -4.85 16.72
CA TYR A 94 17.37 -4.75 15.27
C TYR A 94 18.08 -3.53 14.69
N SER A 95 17.98 -2.37 15.35
CA SER A 95 18.63 -1.13 14.92
C SER A 95 20.14 -1.30 14.82
N HIS A 96 20.77 -1.87 15.84
CA HIS A 96 22.20 -2.15 15.81
C HIS A 96 22.59 -3.16 14.74
N GLU A 97 21.81 -4.22 14.53
CA GLU A 97 22.09 -5.20 13.48
C GLU A 97 21.96 -4.61 12.08
N LEU A 98 21.02 -3.68 11.88
CA LEU A 98 20.89 -2.97 10.61
C LEU A 98 22.08 -2.02 10.39
N MET A 99 22.42 -1.22 11.40
CA MET A 99 23.52 -0.25 11.31
C MET A 99 24.91 -0.91 11.27
N SER A 100 25.06 -2.16 11.73
CA SER A 100 26.34 -2.87 11.63
C SER A 100 26.63 -3.37 10.21
N VAL A 101 25.59 -3.64 9.40
CA VAL A 101 25.75 -4.10 8.01
C VAL A 101 25.55 -2.99 6.98
N ASP A 102 24.88 -1.90 7.37
CA ASP A 102 24.69 -0.68 6.59
C ASP A 102 24.97 0.52 7.51
N PRO A 103 26.24 0.98 7.61
CA PRO A 103 26.64 2.07 8.50
C PRO A 103 25.92 3.41 8.24
N ASP A 104 25.39 3.59 7.04
CA ASP A 104 24.63 4.78 6.63
C ASP A 104 23.11 4.60 6.83
N ALA A 105 22.66 3.42 7.29
CA ALA A 105 21.28 3.26 7.74
C ALA A 105 21.04 4.11 8.98
N VAL A 106 19.85 4.71 9.05
CA VAL A 106 19.44 5.46 10.24
C VAL A 106 18.17 4.84 10.78
N THR A 107 18.15 4.59 12.08
CA THR A 107 16.93 4.28 12.83
C THR A 107 16.74 5.27 13.97
N ASP A 108 15.49 5.50 14.37
CA ASP A 108 15.19 6.25 15.58
C ASP A 108 13.93 5.72 16.26
N ILE A 109 13.96 5.64 17.59
CA ILE A 109 12.88 5.13 18.43
C ILE A 109 12.42 6.24 19.36
N LEU A 110 11.14 6.61 19.25
CA LEU A 110 10.49 7.52 20.17
C LEU A 110 9.64 6.73 21.18
N THR A 111 9.90 6.96 22.46
CA THR A 111 9.09 6.43 23.58
C THR A 111 8.39 7.57 24.31
N GLY A 112 7.14 7.32 24.69
CA GLY A 112 6.37 8.20 25.57
C GLY A 112 6.53 7.81 27.05
N PRO A 113 5.67 8.37 27.94
CA PRO A 113 5.73 8.11 29.37
C PRO A 113 5.71 6.61 29.73
N GLY A 114 6.61 6.21 30.63
CA GLY A 114 6.77 4.82 31.08
C GLY A 114 7.36 3.90 30.02
N ASP A 115 8.31 4.40 29.23
CA ASP A 115 9.05 3.69 28.18
C ASP A 115 8.16 3.01 27.14
N ARG A 116 6.98 3.57 26.89
CA ARG A 116 6.02 2.99 25.94
C ARG A 116 6.35 3.43 24.53
N PHE A 117 6.34 2.48 23.62
CA PHE A 117 6.54 2.73 22.21
C PHE A 117 5.54 3.75 21.64
N GLU A 118 6.05 4.77 20.93
CA GLU A 118 5.25 5.72 20.15
C GLU A 118 5.57 5.69 18.67
N CYS A 119 6.86 5.81 18.31
CA CYS A 119 7.31 5.82 16.93
C CYS A 119 8.60 5.02 16.73
N PHE A 120 8.77 4.44 15.54
CA PHE A 120 10.02 3.88 15.05
C PHE A 120 10.23 4.33 13.61
N PHE A 121 11.36 4.96 13.30
CA PHE A 121 11.76 5.36 11.96
C PHE A 121 12.93 4.49 11.51
N TRP A 122 12.96 4.17 10.21
CA TRP A 122 14.17 3.62 9.60
C TRP A 122 14.28 4.00 8.12
N THR A 123 15.52 4.12 7.66
CA THR A 123 15.92 4.26 6.25
C THR A 123 17.20 3.46 6.01
N TYR A 124 17.50 3.18 4.74
CA TYR A 124 18.69 2.43 4.33
C TYR A 124 19.68 3.38 3.66
N GLY A 125 20.97 3.21 3.94
CA GLY A 125 22.03 4.05 3.38
C GLY A 125 22.03 4.02 1.86
N ILE A 126 21.91 2.82 1.28
CA ILE A 126 21.79 2.63 -0.18
C ILE A 126 20.62 3.44 -0.73
N SER A 127 19.44 3.36 -0.10
CA SER A 127 18.26 4.10 -0.57
C SER A 127 18.47 5.61 -0.57
N VAL A 128 19.13 6.15 0.46
CA VAL A 128 19.43 7.59 0.57
C VAL A 128 20.45 8.03 -0.47
N ARG A 129 21.55 7.29 -0.65
CA ARG A 129 22.58 7.59 -1.65
C ARG A 129 22.01 7.58 -3.07
N VAL A 130 21.22 6.56 -3.40
CA VAL A 130 20.58 6.41 -4.71
C VAL A 130 19.59 7.52 -4.97
N TYR A 131 18.76 7.89 -3.98
CA TYR A 131 17.83 9.03 -4.12
C TYR A 131 18.53 10.34 -4.46
N LYS A 132 19.61 10.67 -3.74
CA LYS A 132 20.32 11.93 -3.91
C LYS A 132 21.05 12.04 -5.26
N LYS A 133 21.41 10.92 -5.88
CA LYS A 133 22.24 10.90 -7.09
C LYS A 133 21.48 10.57 -8.37
N ASN A 134 20.57 9.58 -8.32
CA ASN A 134 20.11 8.90 -9.53
C ASN A 134 18.59 8.93 -9.73
N LEU A 135 17.80 9.23 -8.70
CA LEU A 135 16.34 9.21 -8.79
C LEU A 135 15.77 10.58 -9.15
N ARG A 136 14.59 10.59 -9.77
CA ARG A 136 13.82 11.82 -9.96
C ARG A 136 13.53 12.43 -8.57
N PRO A 137 13.64 13.76 -8.39
CA PRO A 137 13.43 14.43 -7.10
C PRO A 137 11.94 14.53 -6.75
N VAL A 138 11.26 13.37 -6.69
CA VAL A 138 9.85 13.21 -6.35
C VAL A 138 9.76 12.18 -5.23
N VAL A 139 9.23 12.60 -4.09
CA VAL A 139 8.95 11.76 -2.93
C VAL A 139 7.44 11.66 -2.75
N ILE A 140 6.94 10.45 -2.62
CA ILE A 140 5.52 10.15 -2.48
C ILE A 140 5.29 9.52 -1.12
N VAL A 141 4.41 10.11 -0.32
CA VAL A 141 4.13 9.65 1.05
C VAL A 141 2.68 9.21 1.23
N ASP A 142 2.49 8.14 2.00
CA ASP A 142 1.18 7.64 2.40
C ASP A 142 1.29 6.83 3.71
N GLY A 143 0.17 6.79 4.43
CA GLY A 143 0.01 6.04 5.67
C GLY A 143 -0.87 4.81 5.46
N THR A 144 -0.44 3.66 5.97
CA THR A 144 -1.26 2.45 5.95
C THR A 144 -1.40 1.79 7.31
N PHE A 145 -2.64 1.46 7.69
CA PHE A 145 -2.91 0.86 9.00
C PHE A 145 -2.28 -0.52 9.19
N LEU A 146 -1.69 -0.69 10.37
CA LEU A 146 -1.37 -1.99 10.98
C LEU A 146 -2.65 -2.73 11.35
N LYS A 147 -2.61 -4.05 11.21
CA LYS A 147 -3.74 -4.96 11.45
C LYS A 147 -3.44 -6.00 12.54
N GLY A 148 -2.22 -5.98 13.09
CA GLY A 148 -1.78 -6.87 14.16
C GLY A 148 -2.39 -6.54 15.52
N ARG A 149 -1.82 -7.14 16.58
CA ARG A 149 -2.30 -7.02 17.97
C ARG A 149 -2.29 -5.58 18.50
N TYR A 150 -1.34 -4.78 18.04
CA TYR A 150 -1.21 -3.37 18.39
C TYR A 150 -1.58 -2.53 17.17
N PRO A 151 -2.67 -1.75 17.23
CA PRO A 151 -3.04 -0.87 16.13
C PRO A 151 -2.02 0.25 15.98
N GLY A 152 -1.84 0.69 14.74
CA GLY A 152 -0.90 1.75 14.37
C GLY A 152 -0.94 1.99 12.88
N THR A 153 0.00 2.77 12.38
CA THR A 153 0.14 3.11 10.95
C THR A 153 1.60 2.95 10.54
N ILE A 154 1.84 2.34 9.39
CA ILE A 154 3.14 2.40 8.70
C ILE A 154 3.06 3.61 7.76
N LEU A 155 3.90 4.61 8.00
CA LEU A 155 4.17 5.69 7.07
C LEU A 155 5.28 5.24 6.12
N SER A 156 5.11 5.47 4.83
CA SER A 156 6.10 5.13 3.81
C SER A 156 6.44 6.36 2.97
N ALA A 157 7.72 6.57 2.69
CA ALA A 157 8.21 7.51 1.70
C ALA A 157 8.85 6.72 0.54
N ILE A 158 8.36 6.96 -0.67
CA ILE A 158 8.71 6.22 -1.88
C ILE A 158 9.13 7.22 -2.97
N ALA A 159 10.27 6.98 -3.61
CA ALA A 159 10.69 7.65 -4.84
C ALA A 159 10.33 6.83 -6.08
N VAL A 160 10.65 7.36 -7.26
CA VAL A 160 10.41 6.67 -8.54
C VAL A 160 11.67 6.73 -9.40
N ASP A 161 12.11 5.58 -9.88
CA ASP A 161 13.31 5.47 -10.73
C ASP A 161 13.04 5.88 -12.18
N GLY A 162 14.09 5.77 -13.01
CA GLY A 162 14.05 6.05 -14.45
C GLY A 162 13.18 5.11 -15.28
N ASN A 163 12.89 3.89 -14.79
CA ASN A 163 11.98 2.95 -15.47
C ASN A 163 10.56 3.01 -14.90
N ASN A 164 10.27 4.03 -14.10
CA ASN A 164 8.98 4.26 -13.47
C ASN A 164 8.57 3.18 -12.45
N HIS A 165 9.54 2.52 -11.82
CA HIS A 165 9.33 1.60 -10.70
C HIS A 165 9.30 2.34 -9.37
N VAL A 166 8.67 1.70 -8.38
CA VAL A 166 8.66 2.19 -6.99
C VAL A 166 10.04 1.98 -6.37
N PHE A 167 10.60 3.02 -5.75
CA PHE A 167 11.88 2.93 -5.06
C PHE A 167 11.73 3.34 -3.58
N PRO A 168 11.75 2.40 -2.63
CA PRO A 168 11.48 2.73 -1.24
C PRO A 168 12.63 3.49 -0.55
N LEU A 169 12.30 4.58 0.14
CA LEU A 169 13.27 5.45 0.79
C LEU A 169 13.32 5.26 2.31
N ALA A 170 12.18 5.47 2.95
CA ALA A 170 12.10 5.50 4.41
C ALA A 170 10.72 5.11 4.90
N PHE A 171 10.68 4.69 6.15
CA PHE A 171 9.46 4.20 6.77
C PHE A 171 9.38 4.65 8.23
N ALA A 172 8.16 4.67 8.75
CA ALA A 172 7.95 4.74 10.18
C ALA A 172 6.75 3.92 10.63
N VAL A 173 6.87 3.25 11.78
CA VAL A 173 5.72 2.73 12.53
C VAL A 173 5.32 3.78 13.56
N VAL A 174 4.09 4.29 13.47
CA VAL A 174 3.54 5.30 14.39
C VAL A 174 2.25 4.79 15.04
N MET A 175 2.06 5.05 16.34
CA MET A 175 0.89 4.53 17.07
C MET A 175 -0.40 5.29 16.79
N LYS A 176 -0.29 6.59 16.50
CA LYS A 176 -1.43 7.43 16.16
C LYS A 176 -1.06 8.32 14.99
N GLU A 177 -1.95 8.43 14.02
CA GLU A 177 -1.83 9.38 12.93
C GLU A 177 -2.34 10.76 13.41
N LYS A 178 -1.45 11.47 14.11
CA LYS A 178 -1.67 12.84 14.60
C LYS A 178 -0.62 13.78 14.01
N ASN A 179 -0.81 15.09 14.19
CA ASN A 179 0.11 16.11 13.70
C ASN A 179 1.55 15.83 14.17
N ASP A 180 1.77 15.56 15.46
CA ASP A 180 3.10 15.30 16.01
C ASP A 180 3.80 14.11 15.33
N SER A 181 3.06 13.05 15.00
CA SER A 181 3.65 11.86 14.36
C SER A 181 4.08 12.13 12.92
N TRP A 182 3.31 12.94 12.19
CA TRP A 182 3.67 13.38 10.84
C TRP A 182 4.82 14.40 10.87
N ASP A 183 4.79 15.36 11.79
CA ASP A 183 5.87 16.33 12.00
C ASP A 183 7.19 15.62 12.34
N TRP A 184 7.13 14.62 13.23
CA TRP A 184 8.28 13.79 13.57
C TRP A 184 8.79 13.01 12.36
N PHE A 185 7.90 12.36 11.60
CA PHE A 185 8.28 11.64 10.38
C PHE A 185 8.92 12.56 9.32
N PHE A 186 8.35 13.75 9.09
CA PHE A 186 8.93 14.72 8.16
C PHE A 186 10.26 15.28 8.63
N THR A 187 10.45 15.44 9.95
CA THR A 187 11.74 15.82 10.52
C THR A 187 12.79 14.77 10.21
N LYS A 188 12.48 13.48 10.42
CA LYS A 188 13.38 12.37 10.06
C LYS A 188 13.64 12.27 8.56
N LEU A 189 12.62 12.48 7.74
CA LEU A 189 12.76 12.50 6.29
C LEU A 189 13.70 13.64 5.84
N ARG A 190 13.54 14.84 6.40
CA ARG A 190 14.40 16.01 6.14
C ARG A 190 15.84 15.70 6.51
N ASP A 191 16.06 15.28 7.74
CA ASP A 191 17.41 15.22 8.33
C ASP A 191 18.23 14.06 7.75
N HIS A 192 17.58 12.94 7.40
CA HIS A 192 18.29 11.70 7.04
C HIS A 192 18.11 11.26 5.58
N VAL A 193 17.14 11.80 4.85
CA VAL A 193 16.85 11.34 3.47
C VAL A 193 17.02 12.46 2.46
N VAL A 194 16.21 13.52 2.55
CA VAL A 194 16.18 14.57 1.51
C VAL A 194 17.23 15.66 1.71
N GLY A 195 17.61 15.95 2.95
CA GLY A 195 18.50 17.07 3.29
C GLY A 195 17.73 18.39 3.46
N VAL A 196 18.36 19.35 4.16
CA VAL A 196 17.74 20.64 4.50
C VAL A 196 17.58 21.53 3.28
N ASP A 197 18.59 21.57 2.40
CA ASP A 197 18.67 22.56 1.30
C ASP A 197 18.18 22.02 -0.06
N HIS A 198 17.74 20.76 -0.12
CA HIS A 198 17.34 20.14 -1.37
C HIS A 198 15.90 20.51 -1.73
N GLN A 199 15.68 21.07 -2.93
CA GLN A 199 14.34 21.25 -3.49
C GLN A 199 13.85 19.96 -4.14
N PHE A 200 12.65 19.51 -3.77
CA PHE A 200 12.04 18.32 -4.34
C PHE A 200 10.52 18.43 -4.36
N ILE A 201 9.86 17.58 -5.13
CA ILE A 201 8.41 17.44 -5.12
C ILE A 201 8.00 16.46 -4.03
N LEU A 202 7.07 16.86 -3.17
CA LEU A 202 6.41 15.94 -2.24
C LEU A 202 4.96 15.72 -2.68
N LEU A 203 4.59 14.50 -3.04
CA LEU A 203 3.22 14.14 -3.41
C LEU A 203 2.56 13.32 -2.30
N SER A 204 1.38 13.75 -1.85
CA SER A 204 0.64 13.03 -0.81
C SER A 204 -0.87 13.05 -1.05
N ASP A 205 -1.61 12.32 -0.22
CA ASP A 205 -3.02 12.60 -0.05
C ASP A 205 -3.26 13.97 0.63
N ARG A 206 -4.52 14.28 0.93
CA ARG A 206 -4.92 15.54 1.58
C ARG A 206 -5.27 15.36 3.06
N HIS A 207 -4.55 14.49 3.78
CA HIS A 207 -4.70 14.39 5.23
C HIS A 207 -4.29 15.71 5.90
N LYS A 208 -5.06 16.17 6.90
CA LYS A 208 -4.88 17.50 7.53
C LYS A 208 -3.48 17.66 8.13
N SER A 209 -2.98 16.62 8.80
CA SER A 209 -1.66 16.61 9.41
C SER A 209 -0.54 16.77 8.38
N ILE A 210 -0.70 16.22 7.17
CA ILE A 210 0.29 16.37 6.10
C ILE A 210 0.28 17.80 5.56
N ILE A 211 -0.90 18.34 5.25
CA ILE A 211 -1.05 19.71 4.72
C ILE A 211 -0.45 20.75 5.68
N GLN A 212 -0.54 20.52 7.00
CA GLN A 212 0.03 21.40 8.01
C GLN A 212 1.54 21.16 8.23
N GLY A 213 1.97 19.91 8.27
CA GLY A 213 3.35 19.55 8.59
C GLY A 213 4.36 19.86 7.48
N VAL A 214 3.97 19.71 6.21
CA VAL A 214 4.90 19.89 5.07
C VAL A 214 5.47 21.32 5.00
N PRO A 215 4.68 22.40 4.93
CA PRO A 215 5.25 23.75 4.88
C PRO A 215 6.01 24.13 6.16
N LYS A 216 5.65 23.52 7.30
CA LYS A 216 6.28 23.76 8.60
C LYS A 216 7.68 23.12 8.70
N ILE A 217 7.82 21.88 8.23
CA ILE A 217 9.02 21.05 8.47
C ILE A 217 9.88 20.89 7.23
N LEU A 218 9.26 20.89 6.04
CA LEU A 218 9.89 20.71 4.73
C LEU A 218 9.63 21.94 3.83
N PRO A 219 10.13 23.13 4.20
CA PRO A 219 9.84 24.37 3.47
C PRO A 219 10.33 24.35 2.02
N ASN A 220 11.37 23.56 1.72
CA ASN A 220 11.93 23.39 0.38
C ASN A 220 11.19 22.34 -0.47
N ALA A 221 10.20 21.64 0.10
CA ALA A 221 9.37 20.71 -0.64
C ALA A 221 8.23 21.43 -1.35
N VAL A 222 8.10 21.24 -2.66
CA VAL A 222 6.91 21.68 -3.39
C VAL A 222 5.81 20.64 -3.16
N HIS A 223 4.87 20.97 -2.27
CA HIS A 223 3.81 20.05 -1.85
C HIS A 223 2.69 19.94 -2.89
N MET A 224 2.52 18.74 -3.44
CA MET A 224 1.51 18.41 -4.43
C MET A 224 0.44 17.48 -3.85
N TYR A 225 -0.79 17.65 -4.31
CA TYR A 225 -1.95 16.85 -3.91
C TYR A 225 -2.27 15.75 -4.93
N CYS A 226 -2.53 14.55 -4.42
CA CYS A 226 -2.98 13.42 -5.21
C CYS A 226 -4.35 13.69 -5.86
N SER A 227 -4.37 13.67 -7.20
CA SER A 227 -5.59 13.90 -7.99
C SER A 227 -6.64 12.80 -7.78
N TYR A 228 -6.21 11.55 -7.55
CA TYR A 228 -7.13 10.44 -7.28
C TYR A 228 -7.90 10.66 -5.97
N HIS A 229 -7.19 10.94 -4.87
CA HIS A 229 -7.80 11.22 -3.57
C HIS A 229 -8.69 12.47 -3.59
N MET A 230 -8.28 13.51 -4.33
CA MET A 230 -9.08 14.70 -4.55
C MET A 230 -10.39 14.40 -5.30
N SER A 231 -10.30 13.70 -6.44
CA SER A 231 -11.47 13.26 -7.21
C SER A 231 -12.40 12.37 -6.38
N GLY A 232 -11.83 11.61 -5.45
CA GLY A 232 -12.56 10.72 -4.55
C GLY A 232 -13.57 11.39 -3.62
N LYS A 233 -13.49 12.72 -3.45
CA LYS A 233 -14.43 13.53 -2.66
C LYS A 233 -15.75 13.81 -3.38
N PHE A 234 -15.85 13.48 -4.65
CA PHE A 234 -17.04 13.63 -5.48
C PHE A 234 -17.72 12.28 -5.66
N GLY A 235 -19.06 12.23 -5.66
CA GLY A 235 -19.81 10.99 -5.91
C GLY A 235 -19.97 10.68 -7.40
N HIS A 236 -20.11 11.72 -8.22
CA HIS A 236 -20.47 11.60 -9.63
C HIS A 236 -19.29 11.16 -10.51
N LYS A 237 -19.45 10.07 -11.27
CA LYS A 237 -18.37 9.45 -12.06
C LYS A 237 -17.77 10.42 -13.09
N LYS A 238 -18.59 11.19 -13.81
CA LYS A 238 -18.10 12.15 -14.81
C LYS A 238 -17.34 13.32 -14.17
N ILE A 239 -17.73 13.75 -12.97
CA ILE A 239 -16.99 14.80 -12.24
C ILE A 239 -15.63 14.25 -11.79
N LYS A 240 -15.58 13.01 -11.27
CA LYS A 240 -14.29 12.37 -10.93
C LYS A 240 -13.33 12.33 -12.12
N PHE A 241 -13.85 11.94 -13.29
CA PHE A 241 -13.09 11.90 -14.53
C PHE A 241 -12.56 13.30 -14.89
N LEU A 242 -13.43 14.32 -14.96
CA LEU A 242 -13.03 15.69 -15.29
C LEU A 242 -11.99 16.25 -14.29
N VAL A 243 -12.15 15.99 -12.99
CA VAL A 243 -11.15 16.38 -11.97
C VAL A 243 -9.77 15.78 -12.26
N GLN A 244 -9.73 14.50 -12.64
CA GLN A 244 -8.47 13.82 -12.96
C GLN A 244 -7.86 14.34 -14.27
N GLU A 245 -8.68 14.63 -15.28
CA GLU A 245 -8.20 15.21 -16.54
C GLU A 245 -7.72 16.64 -16.36
N SER A 246 -8.42 17.47 -15.56
CA SER A 246 -7.94 18.79 -15.13
C SER A 246 -6.59 18.70 -14.41
N ALA A 247 -6.40 17.70 -13.55
CA ALA A 247 -5.12 17.52 -12.85
C ALA A 247 -3.97 17.14 -13.80
N LYS A 248 -4.24 16.38 -14.87
CA LYS A 248 -3.22 15.87 -15.82
C LYS A 248 -2.88 16.85 -16.92
N THR A 249 -3.86 17.60 -17.44
CA THR A 249 -3.62 18.45 -18.61
C THR A 249 -2.55 19.51 -18.32
N LEU A 250 -1.73 19.76 -19.32
CA LEU A 250 -0.70 20.80 -19.32
C LEU A 250 -1.18 22.08 -20.03
N ASN A 251 -2.37 22.04 -20.64
CA ASN A 251 -2.97 23.15 -21.36
C ASN A 251 -4.01 23.84 -20.47
N GLN A 252 -3.81 25.14 -20.22
CA GLN A 252 -4.74 25.91 -19.40
C GLN A 252 -6.14 26.05 -20.04
N GLN A 253 -6.22 26.08 -21.37
CA GLN A 253 -7.52 26.13 -22.05
C GLN A 253 -8.31 24.82 -21.87
N GLU A 254 -7.64 23.67 -22.01
CA GLU A 254 -8.25 22.36 -21.71
C GLU A 254 -8.64 22.25 -20.24
N PHE A 255 -7.79 22.77 -19.34
CA PHE A 255 -8.09 22.82 -17.92
C PHE A 255 -9.39 23.59 -17.66
N TRP A 256 -9.51 24.82 -18.14
CA TRP A 256 -10.70 25.65 -17.93
C TRP A 256 -11.93 25.06 -18.61
N GLY A 257 -11.78 24.42 -19.77
CA GLY A 257 -12.85 23.65 -20.41
C GLY A 257 -13.35 22.50 -19.52
N ASN A 258 -12.44 21.74 -18.90
CA ASN A 258 -12.81 20.70 -17.95
C ASN A 258 -13.49 21.29 -16.70
N MET A 259 -13.00 22.42 -16.18
CA MET A 259 -13.61 23.12 -15.03
C MET A 259 -15.03 23.60 -15.35
N LEU A 260 -15.25 24.17 -16.53
CA LEU A 260 -16.58 24.54 -17.01
C LEU A 260 -17.49 23.30 -17.10
N GLY A 261 -16.98 22.18 -17.62
CA GLY A 261 -17.71 20.91 -17.64
C GLY A 261 -18.12 20.42 -16.24
N ILE A 262 -17.27 20.63 -15.22
CA ILE A 262 -17.62 20.32 -13.83
C ILE A 262 -18.71 21.27 -13.33
N TRP A 263 -18.60 22.57 -13.61
CA TRP A 263 -19.57 23.58 -13.19
C TRP A 263 -20.96 23.33 -13.79
N VAL A 264 -21.04 23.00 -15.08
CA VAL A 264 -22.30 22.63 -15.75
C VAL A 264 -22.94 21.39 -15.12
N LEU A 265 -22.14 20.39 -14.71
CA LEU A 265 -22.65 19.21 -14.04
C LEU A 265 -23.07 19.49 -12.58
N SER A 266 -22.35 20.38 -11.90
CA SER A 266 -22.64 20.82 -10.53
C SER A 266 -21.74 22.01 -10.16
N SER A 267 -22.34 23.21 -10.05
CA SER A 267 -21.66 24.41 -9.56
C SER A 267 -21.06 24.21 -8.17
N LYS A 268 -21.80 23.56 -7.26
CA LYS A 268 -21.32 23.19 -5.92
C LYS A 268 -20.10 22.27 -5.94
N ALA A 269 -20.00 21.36 -6.92
CA ALA A 269 -18.82 20.52 -7.06
C ALA A 269 -17.61 21.34 -7.57
N HIS A 270 -17.85 22.28 -8.47
CA HIS A 270 -16.84 23.21 -8.95
C HIS A 270 -16.30 24.09 -7.80
N GLU A 271 -17.17 24.73 -7.02
CA GLU A 271 -16.78 25.53 -5.83
C GLU A 271 -15.94 24.69 -4.86
N LYS A 272 -16.43 23.51 -4.50
CA LYS A 272 -15.71 22.58 -3.62
C LYS A 272 -14.35 22.15 -4.16
N LEU A 273 -14.18 22.10 -5.49
CA LEU A 273 -12.91 21.80 -6.13
C LEU A 273 -11.95 23.00 -6.07
N MET A 274 -12.45 24.21 -6.28
CA MET A 274 -11.66 25.44 -6.12
C MET A 274 -11.21 25.64 -4.67
N ASP A 275 -12.04 25.25 -3.69
CA ASP A 275 -11.71 25.27 -2.26
C ASP A 275 -10.68 24.19 -1.83
N VAL A 276 -10.20 23.34 -2.76
CA VAL A 276 -9.15 22.36 -2.45
C VAL A 276 -7.84 23.05 -2.08
N GLY A 277 -7.59 24.21 -2.65
CA GLY A 277 -6.37 24.98 -2.47
C GLY A 277 -5.82 25.45 -3.82
N PRO A 278 -4.63 26.07 -3.80
CA PRO A 278 -4.06 26.68 -4.99
C PRO A 278 -3.89 25.68 -6.15
N LEU A 279 -4.10 26.16 -7.37
CA LEU A 279 -4.14 25.31 -8.57
C LEU A 279 -2.78 24.63 -8.82
N GLU A 280 -1.69 25.33 -8.56
CA GLU A 280 -0.32 24.84 -8.70
C GLU A 280 -0.03 23.60 -7.86
N LYS A 281 -0.78 23.37 -6.76
CA LYS A 281 -0.62 22.16 -5.92
C LYS A 281 -1.23 20.90 -6.53
N TRP A 282 -2.07 20.99 -7.56
CA TRP A 282 -2.77 19.81 -8.07
C TRP A 282 -2.94 19.76 -9.59
N ALA A 283 -2.99 20.91 -10.27
CA ALA A 283 -3.20 21.02 -11.70
C ALA A 283 -1.87 21.22 -12.45
N SER A 284 -1.55 20.28 -13.34
CA SER A 284 -0.26 20.27 -14.04
C SER A 284 -0.06 21.48 -14.98
N ALA A 285 -1.14 22.14 -15.42
CA ALA A 285 -1.07 23.32 -16.28
C ALA A 285 -0.53 24.59 -15.58
N PHE A 286 -0.56 24.62 -14.24
CA PHE A 286 -0.19 25.77 -13.40
C PHE A 286 1.04 25.50 -12.52
N GLN A 287 1.59 24.29 -12.53
CA GLN A 287 2.81 23.99 -11.79
C GLN A 287 4.03 24.64 -12.45
N GLU A 288 4.96 25.14 -11.64
CA GLU A 288 6.26 25.63 -12.11
C GLU A 288 7.30 24.52 -12.18
N LYS A 289 7.31 23.64 -11.17
CA LYS A 289 8.27 22.54 -11.07
C LYS A 289 7.69 21.24 -11.62
N SER A 290 8.53 20.49 -12.33
CA SER A 290 8.14 19.19 -12.87
C SER A 290 7.96 18.14 -11.78
N ARG A 291 6.84 17.43 -11.83
CA ARG A 291 6.60 16.16 -11.13
C ARG A 291 6.65 14.94 -12.06
N TYR A 292 7.25 15.08 -13.24
CA TYR A 292 7.47 14.01 -14.22
C TYR A 292 6.20 13.21 -14.57
N GLY A 293 5.06 13.90 -14.67
CA GLY A 293 3.75 13.31 -14.96
C GLY A 293 3.08 12.58 -13.79
N ILE A 294 3.70 12.54 -12.61
CA ILE A 294 3.19 11.83 -11.44
C ILE A 294 2.15 12.72 -10.73
N VAL A 295 0.86 12.43 -10.98
CA VAL A 295 -0.27 13.17 -10.38
C VAL A 295 -1.05 12.40 -9.31
N THR A 296 -0.65 11.15 -9.02
CA THR A 296 -1.33 10.27 -8.05
C THR A 296 -0.33 9.57 -7.11
N THR A 297 -0.82 9.17 -5.94
CA THR A 297 -0.11 8.34 -4.95
C THR A 297 -0.06 6.86 -5.32
N ASN A 298 -0.33 6.48 -6.58
CA ASN A 298 -0.40 5.07 -7.00
C ASN A 298 0.88 4.29 -6.68
N HIS A 299 2.07 4.91 -6.76
CA HIS A 299 3.34 4.28 -6.43
C HIS A 299 3.40 3.83 -4.96
N VAL A 300 3.14 4.74 -4.02
CA VAL A 300 3.13 4.39 -2.58
C VAL A 300 1.94 3.51 -2.21
N GLU A 301 0.80 3.64 -2.88
CA GLU A 301 -0.34 2.74 -2.69
C GLU A 301 -0.04 1.31 -3.18
N SER A 302 0.70 1.18 -4.29
CA SER A 302 1.20 -0.10 -4.80
C SER A 302 2.16 -0.73 -3.79
N TRP A 303 3.14 0.04 -3.31
CA TRP A 303 4.04 -0.39 -2.24
C TRP A 303 3.27 -0.87 -1.01
N ASN A 304 2.33 -0.06 -0.54
CA ASN A 304 1.48 -0.38 0.59
C ASN A 304 0.77 -1.73 0.33
N LYS A 305 0.20 -1.96 -0.85
CA LYS A 305 -0.45 -3.24 -1.20
C LYS A 305 0.51 -4.44 -1.10
N MET A 306 1.77 -4.27 -1.49
CA MET A 306 2.77 -5.34 -1.40
C MET A 306 3.04 -5.73 0.05
N ILE A 307 3.08 -4.76 0.98
CA ILE A 307 3.34 -5.02 2.40
C ILE A 307 2.09 -5.38 3.22
N ILE A 308 1.01 -5.90 2.61
CA ILE A 308 -0.25 -6.20 3.32
C ILE A 308 -0.11 -7.33 4.34
N GLY A 309 0.67 -8.36 4.04
CA GLY A 309 0.83 -9.54 4.90
C GLY A 309 1.60 -9.23 6.18
N GLU A 310 2.58 -8.35 6.05
CA GLU A 310 3.51 -7.86 7.04
C GLU A 310 2.77 -7.10 8.14
N ARG A 311 1.72 -6.34 7.81
CA ARG A 311 1.00 -5.47 8.76
C ARG A 311 0.31 -6.20 9.92
N MET A 312 0.26 -7.52 9.85
CA MET A 312 -0.28 -8.41 10.88
C MET A 312 0.81 -9.01 11.77
N MET A 313 2.08 -8.70 11.53
CA MET A 313 3.22 -9.33 12.19
C MET A 313 3.70 -8.50 13.41
N PRO A 314 4.51 -9.09 14.31
CA PRO A 314 5.23 -8.33 15.34
C PRO A 314 6.13 -7.23 14.73
N VAL A 315 6.44 -6.17 15.49
CA VAL A 315 7.05 -4.95 14.91
C VAL A 315 8.42 -5.21 14.28
N THR A 316 9.31 -5.96 14.93
CA THR A 316 10.61 -6.32 14.33
C THR A 316 10.46 -7.19 13.10
N THR A 317 9.42 -8.02 13.04
CA THR A 317 9.13 -8.86 11.88
C THR A 317 8.59 -8.02 10.72
N ILE A 318 7.77 -6.99 11.00
CA ILE A 318 7.36 -6.01 9.99
C ILE A 318 8.59 -5.37 9.35
N VAL A 319 9.50 -4.84 10.17
CA VAL A 319 10.68 -4.11 9.69
C VAL A 319 11.60 -5.05 8.89
N SER A 320 11.85 -6.26 9.40
CA SER A 320 12.64 -7.28 8.68
C SER A 320 12.02 -7.67 7.35
N MET A 321 10.72 -7.96 7.29
CA MET A 321 10.04 -8.34 6.04
C MET A 321 10.00 -7.17 5.03
N ILE A 322 9.85 -5.93 5.51
CA ILE A 322 9.96 -4.75 4.65
C ILE A 322 11.36 -4.67 4.04
N ARG A 323 12.41 -4.89 4.83
CA ARG A 323 13.79 -4.96 4.33
C ARG A 323 13.97 -6.04 3.27
N ASP A 324 13.48 -7.25 3.52
CA ASP A 324 13.56 -8.35 2.56
C ASP A 324 12.82 -8.03 1.26
N ASN A 325 11.68 -7.35 1.34
CA ASN A 325 10.95 -6.87 0.17
C ASN A 325 11.72 -5.80 -0.60
N VAL A 326 12.34 -4.83 0.09
CA VAL A 326 13.19 -3.81 -0.56
C VAL A 326 14.34 -4.48 -1.32
N ILE A 327 15.05 -5.41 -0.68
CA ILE A 327 16.18 -6.14 -1.29
C ILE A 327 15.73 -6.95 -2.50
N ARG A 328 14.58 -7.64 -2.40
CA ARG A 328 14.04 -8.42 -3.51
C ARG A 328 13.72 -7.54 -4.71
N HIS A 329 12.99 -6.44 -4.49
CA HIS A 329 12.66 -5.50 -5.57
C HIS A 329 13.92 -4.85 -6.17
N TYR A 330 14.88 -4.47 -5.34
CA TYR A 330 16.15 -3.93 -5.80
C TYR A 330 16.87 -4.92 -6.73
N ARG A 331 16.89 -6.21 -6.39
CA ARG A 331 17.47 -7.26 -7.24
C ARG A 331 16.67 -7.46 -8.54
N ASP A 332 15.35 -7.51 -8.44
CA ASP A 332 14.48 -7.68 -9.62
C ASP A 332 14.68 -6.52 -10.61
N TYR A 333 14.70 -5.29 -10.12
CA TYR A 333 14.94 -4.08 -10.92
C TYR A 333 16.36 -4.01 -11.47
N ARG A 334 17.37 -4.46 -10.73
CA ARG A 334 18.73 -4.63 -11.26
C ARG A 334 18.74 -5.54 -12.49
N ASN A 335 18.03 -6.66 -12.43
CA ASN A 335 17.94 -7.61 -13.54
C ASN A 335 17.15 -7.07 -14.73
N ASP A 336 16.23 -6.11 -14.53
CA ASP A 336 15.53 -5.47 -15.65
C ASP A 336 16.47 -4.69 -16.57
N SER A 337 17.59 -4.16 -16.05
CA SER A 337 18.59 -3.46 -16.88
C SER A 337 19.19 -4.32 -17.99
N LEU A 338 19.24 -5.65 -17.79
CA LEU A 338 19.71 -6.62 -18.78
C LEU A 338 18.80 -6.69 -20.01
N LYS A 339 17.53 -6.28 -19.86
CA LYS A 339 16.53 -6.29 -20.92
C LYS A 339 16.57 -5.00 -21.76
N PHE A 340 17.33 -3.98 -21.34
CA PHE A 340 17.35 -2.69 -22.03
C PHE A 340 18.16 -2.79 -23.33
N ASN A 341 17.46 -2.63 -24.45
CA ASN A 341 18.01 -2.65 -25.81
C ASN A 341 18.21 -1.25 -26.41
N SER A 342 18.13 -0.21 -25.57
CA SER A 342 18.32 1.19 -25.96
C SER A 342 19.22 1.93 -24.96
N PRO A 343 19.73 3.13 -25.28
CA PRO A 343 20.48 3.98 -24.36
C PRO A 343 19.65 4.52 -23.18
N VAL A 344 18.33 4.31 -23.19
CA VAL A 344 17.41 4.72 -22.13
C VAL A 344 16.69 3.51 -21.53
N THR A 345 16.00 3.73 -20.40
CA THR A 345 15.13 2.72 -19.78
C THR A 345 14.00 2.29 -20.71
N THR A 346 13.48 1.08 -20.55
CA THR A 346 12.36 0.55 -21.37
C THR A 346 11.15 1.50 -21.34
N TRP A 347 10.77 2.00 -20.17
CA TRP A 347 9.65 2.93 -20.05
C TRP A 347 9.88 4.22 -20.84
N CYS A 348 11.09 4.79 -20.79
CA CYS A 348 11.42 5.98 -21.56
C CYS A 348 11.42 5.69 -23.06
N GLN A 349 11.99 4.55 -23.47
CA GLN A 349 11.99 4.10 -24.86
C GLN A 349 10.56 3.98 -25.41
N GLU A 350 9.63 3.42 -24.65
CA GLU A 350 8.22 3.34 -25.02
C GLU A 350 7.59 4.73 -25.24
N GLN A 351 7.90 5.71 -24.38
CA GLN A 351 7.44 7.09 -24.57
C GLN A 351 8.03 7.74 -25.82
N ILE A 352 9.34 7.55 -26.08
CA ILE A 352 10.01 8.07 -27.28
C ILE A 352 9.38 7.47 -28.54
N VAL A 353 9.17 6.16 -28.58
CA VAL A 353 8.55 5.47 -29.74
C VAL A 353 7.13 5.97 -29.96
N HIS A 354 6.34 6.10 -28.90
CA HIS A 354 4.98 6.64 -29.00
C HIS A 354 4.99 8.07 -29.57
N ASN A 355 5.81 8.96 -29.01
CA ASN A 355 5.90 10.35 -29.44
C ASN A 355 6.45 10.48 -30.86
N ALA A 356 7.43 9.65 -31.25
CA ALA A 356 7.95 9.59 -32.62
C ALA A 356 6.88 9.16 -33.63
N ALA A 357 6.01 8.21 -33.27
CA ALA A 357 4.93 7.76 -34.13
C ALA A 357 3.91 8.89 -34.38
N VAL A 358 3.59 9.67 -33.35
CA VAL A 358 2.70 10.84 -33.46
C VAL A 358 3.38 11.99 -34.22
N ALA A 359 4.69 12.18 -34.02
CA ALA A 359 5.50 13.22 -34.67
C ALA A 359 5.45 13.15 -36.21
N ARG A 360 5.27 11.96 -36.80
CA ARG A 360 5.14 11.76 -38.25
C ARG A 360 3.95 12.51 -38.87
N LYS A 361 2.97 12.89 -38.05
CA LYS A 361 1.77 13.62 -38.47
C LYS A 361 1.91 15.13 -38.27
N CYS A 362 3.06 15.59 -37.77
CA CYS A 362 3.33 17.01 -37.58
C CYS A 362 3.91 17.61 -38.85
N THR A 363 3.60 18.88 -39.10
CA THR A 363 4.25 19.69 -40.13
C THR A 363 5.09 20.77 -39.45
N LEU A 364 6.24 21.09 -40.03
CA LEU A 364 7.23 21.97 -39.41
C LEU A 364 7.48 23.19 -40.29
N GLU A 365 7.67 24.32 -39.63
CA GLU A 365 8.18 25.55 -40.20
C GLU A 365 9.30 26.06 -39.29
N ARG A 366 10.48 26.28 -39.85
CA ARG A 366 11.62 26.79 -39.08
C ARG A 366 11.38 28.27 -38.78
N ALA A 367 11.29 28.61 -37.50
CA ALA A 367 11.11 30.00 -37.07
C ALA A 367 12.45 30.73 -36.93
N SER A 368 13.47 30.06 -36.37
CA SER A 368 14.85 30.57 -36.29
C SER A 368 15.85 29.42 -36.04
N ALA A 369 17.09 29.72 -35.66
CA ALA A 369 18.08 28.69 -35.34
C ALA A 369 17.72 27.94 -34.04
N GLY A 370 17.42 26.64 -34.17
CA GLY A 370 17.03 25.81 -33.02
C GLY A 370 15.58 25.98 -32.57
N ILE A 371 14.76 26.75 -33.30
CA ILE A 371 13.36 27.02 -32.97
C ILE A 371 12.45 26.71 -34.16
N TRP A 372 11.40 25.92 -33.91
CA TRP A 372 10.43 25.49 -34.92
C TRP A 372 9.00 25.79 -34.48
N SER A 373 8.19 26.25 -35.42
CA SER A 373 6.74 26.21 -35.34
C SER A 373 6.29 24.84 -35.86
N VAL A 374 5.64 24.05 -35.00
CA VAL A 374 5.23 22.68 -35.31
C VAL A 374 3.72 22.58 -35.21
N ARG A 375 3.06 22.37 -36.34
CA ARG A 375 1.61 22.12 -36.40
C ARG A 375 1.37 20.62 -36.17
N GLY A 376 1.00 20.28 -34.94
CA GLY A 376 0.63 18.92 -34.54
C GLY A 376 -0.86 18.63 -34.69
N LEU A 377 -1.28 17.41 -34.36
CA LEU A 377 -2.68 16.96 -34.50
C LEU A 377 -3.69 17.74 -33.66
N LYS A 378 -3.33 18.05 -32.40
CA LYS A 378 -4.24 18.71 -31.45
C LYS A 378 -4.10 20.23 -31.46
N ARG A 379 -2.87 20.73 -31.65
CA ARG A 379 -2.54 22.15 -31.65
C ARG A 379 -1.16 22.38 -32.27
N SER A 380 -0.96 23.60 -32.73
CA SER A 380 0.36 24.13 -33.09
C SER A 380 1.15 24.49 -31.84
N CYS A 381 2.44 24.18 -31.83
CA CYS A 381 3.34 24.46 -30.73
C CYS A 381 4.66 25.04 -31.25
N VAL A 382 5.33 25.84 -30.42
CA VAL A 382 6.70 26.29 -30.68
C VAL A 382 7.64 25.41 -29.88
N VAL A 383 8.63 24.84 -30.57
CA VAL A 383 9.68 24.01 -29.99
C VAL A 383 10.97 24.80 -30.01
N ASP A 384 11.66 24.87 -28.88
CA ASP A 384 13.03 25.37 -28.77
C ASP A 384 13.92 24.20 -28.31
N LEU A 385 14.70 23.65 -29.24
CA LEU A 385 15.59 22.52 -28.96
C LEU A 385 16.82 22.94 -28.14
N ASN A 386 17.25 24.19 -28.24
CA ASN A 386 18.38 24.70 -27.45
C ASN A 386 18.03 24.72 -25.97
N LYS A 387 16.79 25.14 -25.64
CA LYS A 387 16.27 25.17 -24.27
C LYS A 387 15.59 23.88 -23.84
N ARG A 388 15.42 22.90 -24.75
CA ARG A 388 14.65 21.66 -24.52
C ARG A 388 13.22 21.95 -24.04
N THR A 389 12.56 22.92 -24.68
CA THR A 389 11.19 23.31 -24.32
C THR A 389 10.23 23.19 -25.50
N CYS A 390 8.97 22.98 -25.17
CA CYS A 390 7.88 23.10 -26.11
C CYS A 390 6.73 23.87 -25.45
N THR A 391 6.01 24.70 -26.20
CA THR A 391 4.79 25.35 -25.68
C THR A 391 3.68 24.36 -25.35
N CYS A 392 3.82 23.09 -25.76
CA CYS A 392 2.95 22.02 -25.29
C CYS A 392 3.14 21.70 -23.79
N LYS A 393 4.25 22.18 -23.19
CA LYS A 393 4.76 21.92 -21.84
C LYS A 393 5.20 20.49 -21.53
N TRP A 394 4.87 19.53 -22.37
CA TRP A 394 5.18 18.12 -22.12
C TRP A 394 6.68 17.86 -22.08
N PHE A 395 7.46 18.47 -22.97
CA PHE A 395 8.90 18.25 -23.06
C PHE A 395 9.61 18.55 -21.72
N GLN A 396 9.49 19.78 -21.24
CA GLN A 396 10.07 20.22 -19.98
C GLN A 396 9.40 19.59 -18.74
N THR A 397 8.14 19.17 -18.84
CA THR A 397 7.45 18.51 -17.71
C THR A 397 7.86 17.04 -17.58
N MET A 398 8.02 16.32 -18.67
CA MET A 398 8.34 14.89 -18.61
C MET A 398 9.85 14.65 -18.59
N GLY A 399 10.65 15.60 -19.10
CA GLY A 399 12.08 15.39 -19.31
C GLY A 399 12.37 14.46 -20.49
N ILE A 400 11.40 14.32 -21.40
CA ILE A 400 11.46 13.47 -22.59
C ILE A 400 10.93 14.33 -23.75
N PRO A 401 11.45 14.21 -24.99
CA PRO A 401 10.88 14.95 -26.12
C PRO A 401 9.41 14.61 -26.39
N CYS A 402 8.54 15.63 -26.47
CA CYS A 402 7.15 15.47 -26.90
C CYS A 402 7.05 15.19 -28.41
N GLU A 403 5.84 14.92 -28.92
CA GLU A 403 5.62 14.68 -30.35
C GLU A 403 6.11 15.84 -31.24
N HIS A 404 5.96 17.09 -30.80
CA HIS A 404 6.46 18.27 -31.52
C HIS A 404 7.98 18.34 -31.52
N ALA A 405 8.60 18.09 -30.36
CA ALA A 405 10.05 18.11 -30.22
C ALA A 405 10.68 16.97 -31.02
N MET A 406 10.07 15.78 -31.01
CA MET A 406 10.49 14.65 -31.83
C MET A 406 10.45 14.98 -33.34
N ALA A 407 9.44 15.71 -33.79
CA ALA A 407 9.35 16.17 -35.17
C ALA A 407 10.53 17.09 -35.53
N ALA A 408 10.83 18.06 -34.66
CA ALA A 408 11.94 19.01 -34.87
C ALA A 408 13.32 18.33 -34.79
N ILE A 409 13.52 17.42 -33.84
CA ILE A 409 14.74 16.61 -33.70
C ILE A 409 14.99 15.81 -34.98
N LYS A 410 13.94 15.17 -35.51
CA LYS A 410 14.02 14.40 -36.75
C LYS A 410 14.40 15.26 -37.95
N GLU A 411 13.80 16.45 -38.08
CA GLU A 411 14.08 17.39 -39.17
C GLU A 411 15.56 17.80 -39.22
N VAL A 412 16.19 17.98 -38.06
CA VAL A 412 17.61 18.32 -37.96
C VAL A 412 18.53 17.10 -38.10
N GLY A 413 18.01 15.89 -37.94
CA GLY A 413 18.80 14.66 -37.91
C GLY A 413 19.55 14.44 -36.60
N PHE A 414 19.07 15.01 -35.49
CA PHE A 414 19.66 14.76 -34.17
C PHE A 414 19.19 13.43 -33.56
N ASP A 415 20.03 12.91 -32.66
CA ASP A 415 19.68 11.75 -31.85
C ASP A 415 18.70 12.16 -30.72
N PRO A 416 17.47 11.60 -30.69
CA PRO A 416 16.47 11.94 -29.66
C PRO A 416 16.91 11.57 -28.24
N TYR A 417 17.80 10.59 -28.05
CA TYR A 417 18.27 10.19 -26.73
C TYR A 417 19.09 11.28 -26.04
N LYS A 418 19.71 12.19 -26.80
CA LYS A 418 20.46 13.33 -26.24
C LYS A 418 19.57 14.40 -25.59
N PHE A 419 18.27 14.31 -25.82
CA PHE A 419 17.28 15.27 -25.33
C PHE A 419 16.48 14.74 -24.13
N VAL A 420 16.78 13.53 -23.64
CA VAL A 420 16.16 13.01 -22.41
C VAL A 420 16.90 13.49 -21.15
N GLU A 421 16.17 13.58 -20.05
CA GLU A 421 16.75 13.81 -18.72
C GLU A 421 17.61 12.63 -18.28
N VAL A 422 18.66 12.95 -17.50
CA VAL A 422 19.66 11.99 -17.03
C VAL A 422 19.05 10.79 -16.27
N TYR A 423 17.93 11.01 -15.58
CA TYR A 423 17.22 9.97 -14.83
C TYR A 423 16.73 8.81 -15.68
N TYR A 424 16.52 9.02 -16.97
CA TYR A 424 15.98 8.00 -17.89
C TYR A 424 17.07 7.22 -18.63
N LEU A 425 18.34 7.59 -18.45
CA LEU A 425 19.45 6.91 -19.13
C LEU A 425 19.67 5.51 -18.54
N LYS A 426 20.06 4.58 -19.42
CA LYS A 426 20.41 3.21 -19.03
C LYS A 426 21.57 3.20 -18.04
N GLU A 427 22.56 4.06 -18.24
CA GLU A 427 23.73 4.20 -17.38
C GLU A 427 23.33 4.63 -15.96
N THR A 428 22.47 5.64 -15.83
CA THR A 428 21.92 6.10 -14.54
C THR A 428 21.13 5.00 -13.85
N TYR A 429 20.35 4.22 -14.61
CA TYR A 429 19.60 3.09 -14.06
C TYR A 429 20.53 1.98 -13.56
N ILE A 430 21.59 1.64 -14.31
CA ILE A 430 22.58 0.65 -13.86
C ILE A 430 23.26 1.14 -12.57
N GLU A 431 23.62 2.42 -12.49
CA GLU A 431 24.22 3.02 -11.29
C GLU A 431 23.28 2.99 -10.09
N THR A 432 21.98 3.19 -10.31
CA THR A 432 20.91 3.10 -9.29
C THR A 432 20.92 1.75 -8.56
N PHE A 433 21.28 0.68 -9.26
CA PHE A 433 21.26 -0.68 -8.73
C PHE A 433 22.66 -1.33 -8.62
N ARG A 434 23.71 -0.51 -8.59
CA ARG A 434 25.10 -0.98 -8.56
C ARG A 434 25.52 -1.53 -7.21
N GLU A 435 25.10 -0.87 -6.14
CA GLU A 435 25.49 -1.23 -4.78
C GLU A 435 24.87 -2.56 -4.35
N GLU A 436 25.57 -3.33 -3.52
CA GLU A 436 25.12 -4.63 -3.04
C GLU A 436 24.55 -4.55 -1.62
N TRP A 437 23.50 -5.31 -1.35
CA TRP A 437 22.87 -5.38 -0.03
C TRP A 437 23.50 -6.48 0.82
N THR A 438 24.12 -6.10 1.93
CA THR A 438 24.67 -7.05 2.91
C THR A 438 23.54 -7.69 3.74
N PRO A 439 23.47 -9.02 3.92
CA PRO A 439 22.46 -9.65 4.76
C PRO A 439 22.67 -9.33 6.25
N THR A 440 21.58 -9.18 7.00
CA THR A 440 21.62 -9.14 8.47
C THR A 440 21.61 -10.56 9.04
N ARG A 441 22.17 -10.74 10.23
CA ARG A 441 22.08 -12.00 10.98
C ARG A 441 20.65 -12.39 11.30
N GLY A 442 20.41 -13.70 11.40
CA GLY A 442 19.15 -14.26 11.88
C GLY A 442 18.85 -13.80 13.30
N LYS A 443 17.57 -13.71 13.66
CA LYS A 443 17.15 -13.27 14.99
C LYS A 443 17.65 -14.19 16.10
N GLU A 444 17.89 -15.45 15.77
CA GLU A 444 18.44 -16.50 16.62
C GLU A 444 19.89 -16.21 17.04
N GLU A 445 20.61 -15.44 16.22
CA GLU A 445 22.02 -15.10 16.41
C GLU A 445 22.23 -13.70 17.02
N TRP A 446 21.14 -12.98 17.30
CA TRP A 446 21.24 -11.64 17.84
C TRP A 446 21.80 -11.66 19.29
N PRO A 447 22.73 -10.76 19.63
CA PRO A 447 23.32 -10.71 20.97
C PRO A 447 22.25 -10.59 22.08
N THR A 448 22.29 -11.50 23.04
CA THR A 448 21.39 -11.52 24.20
C THR A 448 21.82 -10.56 25.31
N ASP A 449 23.12 -10.25 25.40
CA ASP A 449 23.77 -9.61 26.55
C ASP A 449 23.93 -8.08 26.44
N ARG A 450 23.34 -7.43 25.42
CA ARG A 450 23.38 -5.97 25.34
C ARG A 450 22.46 -5.36 26.40
N GLN A 451 22.94 -4.35 27.13
CA GLN A 451 22.06 -3.49 27.94
C GLN A 451 21.02 -2.84 27.02
N ARG A 452 19.74 -3.16 27.23
CA ARG A 452 18.62 -2.68 26.41
C ARG A 452 17.82 -1.67 27.21
N ARG A 453 17.41 -0.57 26.58
CA ARG A 453 16.28 0.19 27.11
C ARG A 453 15.03 -0.67 26.98
N ARG A 454 14.27 -0.75 28.07
CA ARG A 454 13.06 -1.58 28.12
C ARG A 454 11.93 -0.88 27.39
N ILE A 455 11.80 -1.11 26.09
CA ILE A 455 10.69 -0.56 25.30
C ILE A 455 9.43 -1.40 25.53
N LEU A 456 8.46 -0.82 26.22
CA LEU A 456 7.16 -1.44 26.45
C LEU A 456 6.25 -1.29 25.22
N PRO A 457 5.40 -2.28 24.92
CA PRO A 457 4.44 -2.16 23.84
C PRO A 457 3.44 -1.01 24.10
N PRO A 458 2.82 -0.48 23.04
CA PRO A 458 1.78 0.53 23.16
C PRO A 458 0.55 -0.03 23.90
N LEU A 459 -0.23 0.87 24.51
CA LEU A 459 -1.48 0.47 25.16
C LEU A 459 -2.47 -0.08 24.13
N LYS A 460 -3.14 -1.19 24.47
CA LYS A 460 -4.22 -1.71 23.65
C LYS A 460 -5.41 -0.76 23.70
N THR A 461 -5.69 -0.07 22.60
CA THR A 461 -6.99 0.59 22.44
C THR A 461 -8.01 -0.45 21.96
N SER A 462 -8.97 -0.84 22.80
CA SER A 462 -10.11 -1.63 22.32
C SER A 462 -10.98 -0.74 21.44
N LYS A 463 -11.05 -1.06 20.14
CA LYS A 463 -12.12 -0.52 19.28
C LYS A 463 -13.25 -1.55 19.25
N ALA A 464 -14.49 -1.12 19.46
CA ALA A 464 -15.65 -2.01 19.39
C ALA A 464 -15.78 -2.62 17.98
N GLY A 465 -15.96 -3.95 17.93
CA GLY A 465 -16.21 -4.71 16.69
C GLY A 465 -15.02 -5.53 16.18
N ARG A 466 -15.31 -6.46 15.25
CA ARG A 466 -14.32 -7.39 14.68
C ARG A 466 -13.23 -6.63 13.90
N PRO A 467 -11.93 -6.91 14.11
CA PRO A 467 -10.84 -6.34 13.31
C PRO A 467 -11.07 -6.60 11.83
N LYS A 468 -11.13 -5.54 11.03
CA LYS A 468 -11.34 -5.65 9.59
C LYS A 468 -9.97 -5.84 8.92
N THR A 469 -9.77 -6.98 8.27
CA THR A 469 -8.55 -7.29 7.52
C THR A 469 -8.48 -6.57 6.19
N ALA A 470 -9.58 -6.02 5.68
CA ALA A 470 -9.63 -5.18 4.48
C ALA A 470 -9.82 -3.71 4.86
N ARG A 471 -9.13 -2.80 4.13
CA ARG A 471 -9.38 -1.35 4.20
C ARG A 471 -10.86 -1.12 3.93
N LYS A 472 -11.52 -0.23 4.70
CA LYS A 472 -12.79 0.34 4.26
C LYS A 472 -12.47 1.18 3.03
N ARG A 473 -12.84 0.67 1.86
CA ARG A 473 -12.71 1.37 0.57
C ARG A 473 -13.27 2.78 0.70
N GLY A 474 -12.50 3.79 0.29
CA GLY A 474 -12.95 5.19 0.37
C GLY A 474 -14.13 5.46 -0.55
N LYS A 475 -14.88 6.57 -0.34
CA LYS A 475 -15.93 7.03 -1.29
C LYS A 475 -15.40 7.18 -2.73
N ALA A 476 -14.08 7.34 -2.87
CA ALA A 476 -13.34 7.35 -4.13
C ALA A 476 -13.47 6.06 -4.94
N GLU A 477 -13.50 4.91 -4.27
CA GLU A 477 -13.38 3.57 -4.85
C GLU A 477 -14.69 3.01 -5.42
N GLY A 478 -15.73 3.86 -5.54
CA GLY A 478 -16.85 3.64 -6.47
C GLY A 478 -17.67 2.37 -6.27
N VAL A 479 -17.71 1.80 -5.06
CA VAL A 479 -18.64 0.68 -4.80
C VAL A 479 -20.04 1.27 -4.69
N PRO A 480 -21.05 0.76 -5.42
CA PRO A 480 -22.43 1.08 -5.14
C PRO A 480 -22.65 0.81 -3.65
N VAL A 481 -23.15 1.78 -2.89
CA VAL A 481 -23.74 1.45 -1.59
C VAL A 481 -24.75 0.37 -1.93
N GLN A 482 -24.47 -0.89 -1.54
CA GLN A 482 -25.47 -1.94 -1.63
C GLN A 482 -26.61 -1.43 -0.75
N SER A 483 -27.60 -0.84 -1.40
CA SER A 483 -28.84 -0.45 -0.76
C SER A 483 -29.37 -1.75 -0.17
N ARG A 484 -29.29 -1.84 1.16
CA ARG A 484 -29.80 -2.99 1.88
C ARG A 484 -31.29 -3.04 1.56
N ARG A 485 -31.76 -4.18 1.05
CA ARG A 485 -33.19 -4.47 1.05
C ARG A 485 -33.60 -4.68 2.50
N CYS A 486 -34.64 -3.99 2.94
CA CYS A 486 -35.28 -4.29 4.21
C CYS A 486 -35.72 -5.75 4.21
N SER A 487 -35.38 -6.52 5.24
CA SER A 487 -35.78 -7.94 5.31
C SER A 487 -37.28 -8.12 5.56
N MET A 488 -38.01 -7.05 5.92
CA MET A 488 -39.46 -7.04 6.11
C MET A 488 -40.16 -6.75 4.77
N CYS A 489 -40.09 -5.51 4.27
CA CYS A 489 -40.81 -5.09 3.05
C CYS A 489 -40.04 -5.32 1.74
N ARG A 490 -38.79 -5.78 1.78
CA ARG A 490 -37.90 -6.00 0.62
C ARG A 490 -37.59 -4.74 -0.21
N VAL A 491 -38.03 -3.56 0.22
CA VAL A 491 -37.69 -2.26 -0.40
C VAL A 491 -36.27 -1.83 -0.04
N ARG A 492 -35.61 -1.17 -0.99
CA ARG A 492 -34.25 -0.64 -0.89
C ARG A 492 -34.29 0.76 -0.26
N GLY A 493 -33.45 1.01 0.75
CA GLY A 493 -33.28 2.37 1.31
C GLY A 493 -33.42 2.49 2.83
N HIS A 494 -33.89 1.44 3.51
CA HIS A 494 -34.01 1.38 4.97
C HIS A 494 -33.75 -0.05 5.49
N ASN A 495 -33.72 -0.27 6.79
CA ASN A 495 -33.54 -1.60 7.40
C ASN A 495 -34.78 -2.00 8.23
N LYS A 496 -34.85 -3.26 8.70
CA LYS A 496 -35.99 -3.76 9.49
C LYS A 496 -36.33 -2.87 10.70
N SER A 497 -35.32 -2.31 11.38
CA SER A 497 -35.53 -1.45 12.56
C SER A 497 -36.09 -0.06 12.25
N THR A 498 -36.07 0.37 11.00
CA THR A 498 -36.61 1.67 10.55
C THR A 498 -37.66 1.49 9.45
N CYS A 499 -38.27 0.31 9.37
CA CYS A 499 -39.32 -0.02 8.42
C CYS A 499 -40.65 0.50 8.96
N LEU A 500 -41.32 1.38 8.22
CA LEU A 500 -42.60 1.97 8.62
C LEU A 500 -43.81 1.09 8.24
N GLU A 501 -43.60 0.02 7.49
CA GLU A 501 -44.65 -0.97 7.23
C GLU A 501 -44.87 -1.83 8.47
N CYS A 502 -46.02 -1.64 9.12
CA CYS A 502 -46.59 -2.57 10.08
C CYS A 502 -47.21 -3.73 9.30
N ILE A 503 -46.66 -4.94 9.42
CA ILE A 503 -47.34 -6.15 8.93
C ILE A 503 -47.92 -6.84 10.14
N ASP A 504 -49.24 -7.00 10.11
CA ASP A 504 -50.06 -7.76 11.05
C ASP A 504 -49.53 -9.20 11.16
N ASP A 505 -49.26 -9.66 12.39
CA ASP A 505 -48.66 -10.97 12.70
C ASP A 505 -49.51 -12.16 12.21
N TYR A 506 -50.73 -11.92 11.74
CA TYR A 506 -51.63 -12.94 11.20
C TYR A 506 -51.23 -13.52 9.84
N GLN A 507 -50.38 -12.85 9.05
CA GLN A 507 -49.97 -13.35 7.71
C GLN A 507 -48.66 -14.16 7.66
N LEU A 508 -47.97 -14.35 8.78
CA LEU A 508 -46.73 -15.16 8.84
C LEU A 508 -46.98 -16.67 9.02
N PHE A 509 -48.22 -17.09 9.26
CA PHE A 509 -48.60 -18.49 9.51
C PHE A 509 -49.36 -19.19 8.37
N SER A 510 -49.70 -18.51 7.27
CA SER A 510 -50.53 -19.10 6.19
C SER A 510 -49.74 -19.71 5.02
N HIS A 511 -48.40 -19.73 5.06
CA HIS A 511 -47.57 -20.36 4.03
C HIS A 511 -46.47 -21.25 4.60
N THR A 512 -46.83 -22.17 5.49
CA THR A 512 -46.09 -23.42 5.71
C THR A 512 -46.88 -24.55 5.06
N LEU A 513 -46.64 -24.79 3.76
CA LEU A 513 -47.03 -26.03 3.10
C LEU A 513 -46.16 -27.14 3.67
N PHE A 514 -46.79 -28.00 4.48
CA PHE A 514 -46.29 -29.30 4.87
C PHE A 514 -46.03 -30.13 3.60
N GLY A 515 -44.76 -30.43 3.33
CA GLY A 515 -44.38 -31.45 2.37
C GLY A 515 -44.49 -32.81 3.04
N GLU A 516 -45.53 -33.55 2.69
CA GLU A 516 -45.74 -34.95 3.06
C GLU A 516 -44.55 -35.80 2.61
N GLY A 517 -44.05 -36.64 3.52
CA GLY A 517 -43.02 -37.62 3.22
C GLY A 517 -43.56 -38.74 2.33
N PRO A 518 -42.71 -39.40 1.52
CA PRO A 518 -43.15 -40.52 0.70
C PRO A 518 -43.45 -41.77 1.56
N PRO A 519 -44.60 -42.43 1.36
CA PRO A 519 -44.97 -43.68 2.02
C PRO A 519 -44.33 -44.92 1.36
N LEU A 520 -44.30 -46.01 2.13
CA LEU A 520 -43.70 -47.31 1.86
C LEU A 520 -44.37 -48.06 0.68
N SER A 521 -43.57 -48.88 -0.02
CA SER A 521 -43.90 -49.69 -1.20
C SER A 521 -44.87 -50.88 -0.93
N PRO A 522 -45.21 -51.73 -1.92
CA PRO A 522 -46.55 -51.82 -2.52
C PRO A 522 -47.23 -53.18 -2.32
N VAL A 523 -48.54 -53.28 -2.58
CA VAL A 523 -49.23 -54.57 -2.85
C VAL A 523 -50.30 -54.35 -3.94
N PRO A 524 -50.50 -55.29 -4.89
CA PRO A 524 -51.20 -55.07 -6.16
C PRO A 524 -52.64 -55.59 -6.15
N ALA A 525 -53.44 -55.19 -7.16
CA ALA A 525 -54.08 -56.08 -8.15
C ALA A 525 -55.36 -55.46 -8.76
N THR A 526 -55.56 -55.77 -10.05
CA THR A 526 -56.84 -56.06 -10.77
C THR A 526 -57.88 -54.92 -10.89
N ILE A 527 -58.46 -54.60 -12.05
CA ILE A 527 -58.59 -55.17 -13.41
C ILE A 527 -58.53 -54.01 -14.41
#